data_AF-A0A7D7ZRQ5-F1
#
_entry.id   AF-A0A7D7ZRQ5-F1
#
_cell.length_a   1.000
_cell.length_b   1.000
_cell.length_c   1.000
_cell.angle_alpha   90.00
_cell.angle_beta   90.00
_cell.angle_gamma   90.00
#
_symmetry.space_group_name_H-M   'P 1'
#
loop_
_entity.id
_entity.type
_entity.pdbx_description
1 polymer ?
#
loop_
_entity_poly.entity_id
_entity_poly.type
_entity_poly.pdbx_seq_one_letter_code
_entity_poly.pdbx_strand_id
1 'polypeptide(L)'
;MIAENNQVGVKIVIAYQVLVLAQPLNPKPDLIATRSGSTIRFKNNGNTNILLREGKQCPSKDSLDEECEIFKGNRLYAGNEWTIKLPNSQPVKYYLSIGTKNSIKEY
;
A
#
# COMPACT_ATOMS: atom_id res chain seq x y z
N MET A 1 -30.20 -55.57 -1.49
CA MET A 1 -29.21 -54.53 -1.19
C MET A 1 -29.67 -53.23 -1.83
N ILE A 2 -29.92 -52.20 -1.04
CA ILE A 2 -30.34 -50.87 -1.51
C ILE A 2 -29.05 -50.03 -1.55
N ALA A 3 -28.69 -49.49 -2.70
CA ALA A 3 -27.51 -48.62 -2.82
C ALA A 3 -27.86 -47.23 -2.26
N GLU A 4 -27.15 -46.77 -1.22
CA GLU A 4 -27.25 -45.40 -0.73
C GLU A 4 -26.63 -44.43 -1.75
N ASN A 5 -27.41 -43.42 -2.14
CA ASN A 5 -26.98 -42.36 -3.04
C ASN A 5 -26.36 -41.21 -2.21
N ASN A 6 -25.04 -41.21 -2.06
CA ASN A 6 -24.32 -40.13 -1.38
C ASN A 6 -24.20 -38.90 -2.31
N GLN A 7 -25.15 -37.97 -2.20
CA GLN A 7 -25.05 -36.67 -2.86
C GLN A 7 -24.17 -35.73 -2.04
N VAL A 8 -23.03 -35.34 -2.62
CA VAL A 8 -22.16 -34.29 -2.07
C VAL A 8 -22.68 -32.93 -2.57
N GLY A 9 -23.07 -32.06 -1.64
CA GLY A 9 -23.49 -30.69 -1.93
C GLY A 9 -22.41 -29.68 -1.51
N VAL A 10 -22.08 -28.73 -2.39
CA VAL A 10 -21.15 -27.64 -2.10
C VAL A 10 -21.93 -26.33 -1.96
N LYS A 11 -21.75 -25.62 -0.85
CA LYS A 11 -22.29 -24.27 -0.63
C LYS A 11 -21.16 -23.25 -0.70
N ILE A 12 -21.19 -22.40 -1.72
CA ILE A 12 -20.26 -21.28 -1.88
C ILE A 12 -20.93 -20.02 -1.34
N VAL A 13 -20.26 -19.34 -0.42
CA VAL A 13 -20.67 -18.01 0.07
C VAL A 13 -19.58 -17.02 -0.31
N ILE A 14 -19.97 -15.95 -1.00
CA ILE A 14 -19.07 -14.87 -1.40
C ILE A 14 -19.43 -13.63 -0.58
N ALA A 15 -18.47 -13.10 0.16
CA ALA A 15 -18.61 -11.85 0.87
C ALA A 15 -17.84 -10.75 0.11
N TYR A 16 -18.45 -9.57 0.00
CA TYR A 16 -17.83 -8.40 -0.59
C TYR A 16 -17.54 -7.37 0.49
N GLN A 17 -16.38 -6.73 0.40
CA GLN A 17 -16.01 -5.60 1.24
C GLN A 17 -15.75 -4.38 0.36
N VAL A 18 -16.39 -3.27 0.68
CA VAL A 18 -16.17 -1.98 0.01
C VAL A 18 -15.63 -1.00 1.04
N LEU A 19 -14.57 -0.29 0.69
CA LEU A 19 -14.03 0.82 1.49
C LEU A 19 -14.56 2.14 0.92
N VAL A 20 -15.33 2.87 1.73
CA VAL A 20 -15.82 4.22 1.41
C VAL A 20 -14.99 5.24 2.19
N LEU A 21 -14.50 6.27 1.49
CA LEU A 21 -13.69 7.34 2.07
C LEU A 21 -14.37 8.69 1.83
N ALA A 22 -14.84 9.33 2.90
CA ALA A 22 -15.34 10.69 2.83
C ALA A 22 -14.16 11.66 2.63
N GLN A 23 -14.12 12.33 1.47
CA GLN A 23 -13.09 13.35 1.21
C GLN A 23 -13.55 14.72 1.72
N PRO A 24 -12.61 15.54 2.25
CA PRO A 24 -12.92 16.92 2.56
C PRO A 24 -13.23 17.71 1.28
N LEU A 25 -14.00 18.80 1.41
CA LEU A 25 -14.33 19.68 0.28
C LEU A 25 -13.08 20.22 -0.43
N ASN A 26 -12.04 20.54 0.35
CA ASN A 26 -10.75 21.03 -0.14
C ASN A 26 -9.64 20.08 0.30
N PRO A 27 -9.37 18.99 -0.45
CA PRO A 27 -8.33 18.03 -0.11
C PRO A 27 -6.94 18.63 -0.33
N LYS A 28 -6.16 18.64 0.76
CA LYS A 28 -4.78 19.13 0.85
C LYS A 28 -3.91 17.96 1.31
N PRO A 29 -3.40 17.13 0.38
CA PRO A 29 -2.44 16.10 0.74
C PRO A 29 -1.09 16.72 1.10
N ASP A 30 -0.46 16.20 2.15
CA ASP A 30 0.91 16.58 2.52
C ASP A 30 1.63 15.36 3.10
N LEU A 31 2.43 14.71 2.27
CA LEU A 31 3.21 13.53 2.64
C LEU A 31 4.67 13.92 2.80
N ILE A 32 5.16 13.83 4.03
CA ILE A 32 6.56 14.08 4.37
C ILE A 32 7.24 12.73 4.61
N ALA A 33 8.35 12.50 3.92
CA ALA A 33 9.21 11.35 4.15
C ALA A 33 10.51 11.81 4.81
N THR A 34 10.91 11.13 5.88
CA THR A 34 12.18 11.39 6.57
C THR A 34 12.96 10.09 6.71
N ARG A 35 14.16 10.06 6.13
CA ARG A 35 15.06 8.90 6.19
C ARG A 35 16.12 9.11 7.26
N SER A 36 16.34 8.08 8.08
CA SER A 36 17.39 8.02 9.10
C SER A 36 18.05 6.65 9.03
N GLY A 37 19.23 6.59 8.40
CA GLY A 37 19.92 5.32 8.12
C GLY A 37 19.07 4.39 7.25
N SER A 38 18.85 3.18 7.75
CA SER A 38 18.04 2.13 7.09
C SER A 38 16.54 2.23 7.40
N THR A 39 16.07 3.35 7.93
CA THR A 39 14.66 3.54 8.28
C THR A 39 14.10 4.76 7.59
N ILE A 40 12.89 4.63 7.02
CA ILE A 40 12.14 5.76 6.47
C ILE A 40 10.79 5.88 7.19
N ARG A 41 10.47 7.10 7.62
CA ARG A 41 9.18 7.45 8.23
C ARG A 41 8.40 8.32 7.25
N PHE A 42 7.20 7.90 6.93
CA PHE A 42 6.20 8.65 6.19
C PHE A 42 5.20 9.26 7.17
N LYS A 43 4.90 10.55 7.03
CA LYS A 43 3.88 11.24 7.82
C LYS A 43 2.95 12.03 6.92
N ASN A 44 1.65 11.88 7.12
CA ASN A 44 0.64 12.67 6.43
C ASN A 44 0.23 13.86 7.30
N ASN A 45 0.76 15.04 7.02
CA ASN A 45 0.37 16.29 7.68
C ASN A 45 -0.83 16.98 7.01
N GLY A 46 -1.37 16.38 5.94
CA GLY A 46 -2.49 16.91 5.19
C GLY A 46 -3.84 16.65 5.86
N ASN A 47 -4.92 17.02 5.18
CA ASN A 47 -6.30 16.82 5.65
C ASN A 47 -7.07 15.72 4.88
N THR A 48 -6.41 15.03 3.96
CA THR A 48 -6.97 13.91 3.18
C THR A 48 -6.09 12.69 3.36
N ASN A 49 -6.64 11.50 3.08
CA ASN A 49 -5.87 10.27 3.16
C ASN A 49 -4.95 10.10 1.93
N ILE A 50 -3.83 9.41 2.13
CA ILE A 50 -2.85 9.11 1.09
C ILE A 50 -2.57 7.61 1.16
N LEU A 51 -2.84 6.89 0.07
CA LEU A 51 -2.50 5.49 -0.05
C LEU A 51 -1.13 5.35 -0.73
N LEU A 52 -0.18 4.74 -0.02
CA LEU A 52 1.03 4.17 -0.59
C LEU A 52 0.70 2.72 -0.95
N ARG A 53 0.49 2.37 -2.22
CA ARG A 53 -0.07 1.05 -2.62
C ARG A 53 0.92 -0.11 -2.47
N GLU A 54 2.09 0.06 -3.05
CA GLU A 54 3.16 -0.92 -3.06
C GLU A 54 4.46 -0.14 -3.17
N GLY A 55 5.39 -0.47 -2.28
CA GLY A 55 6.74 0.08 -2.31
C GLY A 55 7.66 -0.88 -3.03
N LYS A 56 8.62 -0.36 -3.77
CA LYS A 56 9.65 -1.16 -4.42
C LYS A 56 11.01 -0.50 -4.21
N GLN A 57 11.99 -1.26 -3.72
CA GLN A 57 13.37 -0.80 -3.60
C GLN A 57 14.29 -1.80 -4.31
N CYS A 58 14.97 -1.32 -5.34
CA CYS A 58 15.93 -2.12 -6.09
C CYS A 58 17.35 -1.86 -5.57
N PRO A 59 18.25 -2.88 -5.53
CA PRO A 59 19.64 -2.71 -5.10
C PRO A 59 20.44 -1.72 -5.96
N SER A 60 20.08 -1.60 -7.23
CA SER A 60 20.66 -0.65 -8.18
C SER A 60 19.61 -0.22 -9.22
N LYS A 61 19.94 0.77 -10.07
CA LYS A 61 19.05 1.21 -11.17
C LYS A 61 18.93 0.18 -12.29
N ASP A 62 19.96 -0.66 -12.47
CA ASP A 62 20.04 -1.66 -13.53
C ASP A 62 19.62 -3.06 -13.05
N SER A 63 19.22 -3.17 -11.78
CA SER A 63 18.73 -4.41 -11.19
C SER A 63 17.48 -4.89 -11.91
N LEU A 64 17.41 -6.22 -12.09
CA LEU A 64 16.20 -6.87 -12.56
C LEU A 64 15.08 -6.69 -11.53
N ASP A 65 13.83 -6.67 -12.01
CA ASP A 65 12.65 -6.45 -11.16
C ASP A 65 12.52 -7.46 -10.02
N GLU A 66 13.03 -8.68 -10.22
CA GLU A 66 13.04 -9.81 -9.30
C GLU A 66 14.02 -9.63 -8.13
N GLU A 67 15.04 -8.78 -8.29
CA GLU A 67 16.03 -8.46 -7.25
C GLU A 67 15.53 -7.37 -6.29
N CYS A 68 14.41 -6.73 -6.62
CA CYS A 68 13.88 -5.62 -5.85
C CYS A 68 13.02 -6.12 -4.69
N GLU A 69 13.17 -5.50 -3.51
CA GLU A 69 12.33 -5.78 -2.37
C GLU A 69 10.99 -5.05 -2.50
N ILE A 70 9.90 -5.78 -2.25
CA ILE A 70 8.53 -5.28 -2.31
C ILE A 70 8.01 -5.02 -0.88
N PHE A 71 7.52 -3.81 -0.67
CA PHE A 71 6.94 -3.37 0.59
C PHE A 71 5.43 -3.32 0.49
N LYS A 72 4.77 -3.89 1.49
CA LYS A 72 3.31 -3.79 1.64
C LYS A 72 2.89 -2.32 1.65
N GLY A 73 1.81 -1.99 0.96
CA GLY A 73 1.21 -0.67 1.03
C GLY A 73 0.60 -0.32 2.38
N ASN A 74 0.46 0.98 2.62
CA ASN A 74 -0.28 1.50 3.76
C ASN A 74 -1.07 2.77 3.38
N ARG A 75 -2.24 2.94 4.00
CA ARG A 75 -3.04 4.16 3.87
C ARG A 75 -2.80 5.04 5.10
N LEU A 76 -2.24 6.22 4.88
CA LEU A 76 -2.08 7.22 5.92
C LEU A 76 -3.26 8.17 5.91
N TYR A 77 -4.07 8.12 6.95
CA TYR A 77 -5.03 9.17 7.24
C TYR A 77 -4.30 10.44 7.71
N ALA A 78 -5.02 11.56 7.73
CA ALA A 78 -4.49 12.82 8.25
C ALA A 78 -3.92 12.64 9.67
N GLY A 79 -2.71 13.11 9.91
CA GLY A 79 -2.00 12.99 11.19
C GLY A 79 -1.25 11.67 11.40
N ASN A 80 -1.55 10.62 10.63
CA ASN A 80 -0.91 9.32 10.80
C ASN A 80 0.53 9.31 10.26
N GLU A 81 1.33 8.45 10.86
CA GLU A 81 2.67 8.11 10.39
C GLU A 81 2.86 6.61 10.22
N TRP A 82 3.83 6.24 9.40
CA TRP A 82 4.21 4.87 9.15
C TRP A 82 5.68 4.78 8.86
N THR A 83 6.34 3.82 9.49
CA THR A 83 7.78 3.62 9.43
C THR A 83 8.07 2.25 8.88
N ILE A 84 9.03 2.17 7.95
CA ILE A 84 9.56 0.91 7.43
C ILE A 84 11.08 0.89 7.50
N LYS A 85 11.62 -0.32 7.63
CA LYS A 85 13.04 -0.58 7.48
C LYS A 85 13.32 -0.90 6.02
N LEU A 86 14.38 -0.31 5.48
CA LEU A 86 14.86 -0.50 4.12
C LEU A 86 16.13 -1.36 4.15
N PRO A 87 16.27 -2.36 3.27
CA PRO A 87 17.46 -3.22 3.16
C PRO A 87 18.72 -2.46 2.74
N ASN A 88 18.59 -1.38 1.97
CA ASN A 88 19.73 -0.64 1.41
C ASN A 88 19.45 0.87 1.35
N SER A 89 20.44 1.64 0.87
CA SER A 89 20.41 3.11 0.77
C SER A 89 19.77 3.64 -0.52
N GLN A 90 19.36 2.79 -1.46
CA GLN A 90 18.73 3.23 -2.70
C GLN A 90 17.36 3.88 -2.44
N PRO A 91 16.82 4.66 -3.39
CA PRO A 91 15.48 5.19 -3.25
C PRO A 91 14.41 4.09 -3.19
N VAL A 92 13.37 4.31 -2.38
CA VAL A 92 12.17 3.47 -2.41
C VAL A 92 11.08 4.18 -3.24
N LYS A 93 10.52 3.45 -4.20
CA LYS A 93 9.50 3.96 -5.12
C LYS A 93 8.12 3.52 -4.67
N TYR A 94 7.17 4.45 -4.62
CA TYR A 94 5.77 4.16 -4.28
C TYR A 94 4.79 4.70 -5.32
N TYR A 95 3.76 3.91 -5.58
CA TYR A 95 2.53 4.36 -6.24
C TYR A 95 1.61 5.01 -5.20
N LEU A 96 1.43 6.31 -5.31
CA LEU A 96 0.58 7.10 -4.44
C LEU A 96 -0.81 7.27 -5.01
N SER A 97 -1.81 7.27 -4.14
CA SER A 97 -3.20 7.52 -4.52
C SER A 97 -3.89 8.44 -3.53
N ILE A 98 -4.41 9.53 -4.06
CA ILE A 98 -5.05 10.61 -3.32
C ILE A 98 -6.36 10.91 -4.03
N GLY A 99 -7.47 10.47 -3.43
CA GLY A 99 -8.75 10.42 -4.11
C GLY A 99 -8.65 9.59 -5.40
N THR A 100 -8.95 10.19 -6.54
CA THR A 100 -8.86 9.55 -7.87
C THR A 100 -7.52 9.79 -8.58
N LYS A 101 -6.63 10.62 -8.01
CA LYS A 101 -5.33 10.93 -8.61
C LYS A 101 -4.31 9.89 -8.20
N ASN A 102 -3.54 9.42 -9.19
CA ASN A 102 -2.44 8.48 -9.00
C ASN A 102 -1.13 9.12 -9.45
N SER A 103 -0.05 8.84 -8.73
CA SER A 103 1.29 9.30 -9.09
C SER A 103 2.34 8.34 -8.58
N ILE A 104 3.56 8.45 -9.09
CA ILE A 104 4.72 7.70 -8.64
C ILE A 104 5.69 8.68 -8.00
N LYS A 105 6.25 8.33 -6.84
CA LYS A 105 7.33 9.09 -6.21
C LYS A 105 8.41 8.18 -5.66
N GLU A 106 9.63 8.70 -5.63
CA GLU A 106 10.80 8.08 -5.03
C GLU A 106 11.20 8.87 -3.77
N TYR A 107 11.72 8.16 -2.76
CA TYR A 107 12.11 8.71 -1.45
C TYR A 107 13.42 8.11 -0.95
#